data_AF-A0A819X7B5-F1
#
_entry.id   AF-A0A819X7B5-F1
#
_cell.length_a   1.000
_cell.length_b   1.000
_cell.length_c   1.000
_cell.angle_alpha   90.00
_cell.angle_beta   90.00
_cell.angle_gamma   90.00
#
_symmetry.space_group_name_H-M   'P 1'
#
loop_
_entity.id
_entity.type
_entity.pdbx_description
1 polymer ?
#
loop_
_entity_poly.entity_id
_entity_poly.type
_entity_poly.pdbx_seq_one_letter_code
_entity_poly.pdbx_strand_id
1 'polypeptide(L)'
;MKMARVRSAVRDFNLFSSIPPSTDQHQLRNQRISTRLFIILLTLSLTVLILYTSLVNTTHTFDIKSPTSTQYSQLYSAYPQTLTCACTDISIDYGQFLQVNYKQHQICTSIFVNDSWINYLVNARGTPNYFDDFRWIGTFIFQALNAFCQLSNQTISNRLIQFYSSQYVSASVTPLQVFQSQTQAFVSQFKSSITHDFLLSLSTIRTTTQSNSLLSGQLTNYYLYTPSNNIYVYSYSALYGSCSCAFSAKCAYESPIYDPSDNALFTVPGIYIGCYIIEALLQSNLQCFYNETCINQIQSYFTYYLSTNLTTLDASLLIGFSMNSTIQELVDELMVEEWNNATIYD
;
A
#
# COMPACT_ATOMS: atom_id res chain seq x y z
N MET A 1 20.63 -94.20 -6.42
CA MET A 1 20.10 -94.55 -7.77
C MET A 1 19.24 -93.45 -8.43
N LYS A 2 18.42 -92.67 -7.68
CA LYS A 2 17.56 -91.62 -8.26
C LYS A 2 18.33 -90.39 -8.83
N MET A 3 19.42 -89.95 -8.18
CA MET A 3 20.20 -88.80 -8.67
C MET A 3 20.92 -89.04 -10.02
N ALA A 4 21.32 -90.27 -10.32
CA ALA A 4 22.01 -90.60 -11.57
C ALA A 4 21.07 -90.50 -12.80
N ARG A 5 19.80 -90.92 -12.64
CA ARG A 5 18.76 -90.78 -13.68
C ARG A 5 18.38 -89.33 -13.93
N VAL A 6 18.30 -88.51 -12.88
CA VAL A 6 18.04 -87.08 -13.01
C VAL A 6 19.20 -86.40 -13.73
N ARG A 7 20.45 -86.76 -13.39
CA ARG A 7 21.64 -86.19 -14.03
C ARG A 7 21.75 -86.55 -15.51
N SER A 8 21.37 -87.76 -15.93
CA SER A 8 21.34 -88.11 -17.35
C SER A 8 20.19 -87.40 -18.08
N ALA A 9 18.99 -87.36 -17.49
CA ALA A 9 17.84 -86.66 -18.06
C ALA A 9 18.11 -85.16 -18.28
N VAL A 10 18.80 -84.50 -17.34
CA VAL A 10 19.20 -83.09 -17.47
C VAL A 10 20.31 -82.91 -18.51
N ARG A 11 21.26 -83.85 -18.62
CA ARG A 11 22.37 -83.77 -19.57
C ARG A 11 21.90 -83.94 -21.02
N ASP A 12 20.89 -84.77 -21.23
CA ASP A 12 20.31 -85.10 -22.52
C ASP A 12 19.03 -84.29 -22.85
N PHE A 13 18.65 -83.36 -21.97
CA PHE A 13 17.53 -82.46 -22.19
C PHE A 13 17.79 -81.55 -23.39
N ASN A 14 16.81 -81.51 -24.31
CA ASN A 14 16.89 -80.76 -25.54
C ASN A 14 15.52 -80.19 -25.87
N LEU A 15 15.36 -78.88 -25.69
CA LEU A 15 14.11 -78.17 -25.94
C LEU A 15 13.90 -77.89 -27.43
N PHE A 16 14.99 -77.80 -28.20
CA PHE A 16 14.98 -77.46 -29.63
C PHE A 16 15.27 -78.68 -30.51
N SER A 17 14.60 -79.81 -30.24
CA SER A 17 14.75 -81.02 -31.04
C SER A 17 14.12 -80.87 -32.42
N SER A 18 14.80 -81.35 -33.47
CA SER A 18 14.27 -81.40 -34.83
C SER A 18 13.19 -82.48 -34.99
N ILE A 19 12.22 -82.25 -35.88
CA ILE A 19 11.20 -83.24 -36.25
C ILE A 19 11.29 -83.48 -37.77
N PRO A 20 11.61 -84.71 -38.23
CA PRO A 20 11.95 -85.90 -37.44
C PRO A 20 13.29 -85.79 -36.69
N PRO A 21 13.55 -86.64 -35.69
CA PRO A 21 14.77 -86.58 -34.86
C PRO A 21 16.02 -86.74 -35.72
N SER A 22 16.94 -85.78 -35.63
CA SER A 22 18.19 -85.85 -36.39
C SER A 22 19.12 -86.91 -35.82
N THR A 23 19.77 -87.66 -36.70
CA THR A 23 20.85 -88.59 -36.39
C THR A 23 22.24 -87.94 -36.48
N ASP A 24 22.33 -86.69 -36.95
CA ASP A 24 23.59 -85.96 -37.04
C ASP A 24 24.05 -85.49 -35.65
N GLN A 25 25.23 -85.97 -35.25
CA GLN A 25 25.85 -85.69 -33.96
C GLN A 25 26.22 -84.21 -33.78
N HIS A 26 26.55 -83.48 -34.87
CA HIS A 26 26.79 -82.04 -34.82
C HIS A 26 25.49 -81.27 -34.56
N GLN A 27 24.42 -81.66 -35.24
CA GLN A 27 23.11 -81.04 -35.06
C GLN A 27 22.56 -81.28 -33.64
N LEU A 28 22.66 -82.51 -33.12
CA LEU A 28 22.28 -82.84 -31.74
C LEU A 28 23.08 -82.05 -30.69
N ARG A 29 24.39 -81.83 -30.93
CA ARG A 29 25.24 -81.00 -30.06
C ARG A 29 24.80 -79.54 -30.06
N ASN A 30 24.51 -78.97 -31.23
CA ASN A 30 24.04 -77.58 -31.34
C ASN A 30 22.66 -77.38 -30.69
N GLN A 31 21.75 -78.34 -30.82
CA GLN A 31 20.44 -78.29 -30.18
C GLN A 31 20.55 -78.31 -28.64
N ARG A 32 21.43 -79.16 -28.08
CA ARG A 32 21.70 -79.21 -26.63
C ARG A 32 22.39 -77.93 -26.12
N ILE A 33 23.35 -77.37 -26.87
CA ILE A 33 24.00 -76.10 -26.53
C ILE A 33 22.98 -74.95 -26.55
N SER A 34 22.15 -74.87 -27.59
CA SER A 34 21.10 -73.85 -27.71
C SER A 34 20.08 -73.97 -26.59
N THR A 35 19.72 -75.21 -26.19
CA THR A 35 18.85 -75.46 -25.02
C THR A 35 19.48 -74.94 -23.73
N ARG A 36 20.76 -75.21 -23.47
CA ARG A 36 21.45 -74.73 -22.26
C ARG A 36 21.58 -73.21 -22.26
N LEU A 37 21.92 -72.61 -23.40
CA LEU A 37 22.07 -71.17 -23.55
C LEU A 37 20.73 -70.46 -23.39
N PHE A 38 19.65 -71.01 -23.95
CA PHE A 38 18.28 -70.52 -23.73
C PHE A 38 17.86 -70.59 -22.26
N ILE A 39 18.08 -71.73 -21.59
CA ILE A 39 17.73 -71.87 -20.16
C ILE A 39 18.52 -70.86 -19.32
N ILE A 40 19.84 -70.72 -19.54
CA ILE A 40 20.67 -69.75 -18.82
C ILE A 40 20.18 -68.32 -19.05
N LEU A 41 19.95 -67.94 -20.31
CA LEU A 41 19.45 -66.60 -20.64
C LEU A 41 18.05 -66.35 -20.07
N LEU A 42 17.16 -67.35 -20.10
CA LEU A 42 15.81 -67.26 -19.54
C LEU A 42 15.85 -67.11 -18.02
N THR A 43 16.71 -67.89 -17.33
CA THR A 43 16.87 -67.73 -15.89
C THR A 43 17.47 -66.37 -15.52
N LEU A 44 18.41 -65.88 -16.33
CA LEU A 44 19.09 -64.60 -16.10
C LEU A 44 18.16 -63.41 -16.39
N SER A 45 17.30 -63.52 -17.40
CA SER A 45 16.28 -62.50 -17.69
C SER A 45 15.19 -62.48 -16.61
N LEU A 46 14.74 -63.65 -16.14
CA LEU A 46 13.77 -63.75 -15.04
C LEU A 46 14.33 -63.20 -13.73
N THR A 47 15.60 -63.46 -13.38
CA THR A 47 16.21 -62.88 -12.18
C THR A 47 16.35 -61.37 -12.28
N VAL A 48 16.76 -60.83 -13.44
CA VAL A 48 16.81 -59.38 -13.67
C VAL A 48 15.42 -58.76 -13.51
N LEU A 49 14.38 -59.38 -14.08
CA LEU A 49 13.01 -58.89 -13.96
C LEU A 49 12.53 -58.91 -12.51
N ILE A 50 12.75 -59.99 -11.76
CA ILE A 50 12.37 -60.09 -10.34
C ILE A 50 13.08 -59.03 -9.51
N LEU A 51 14.40 -58.89 -9.69
CA LEU A 51 15.18 -57.87 -8.99
C LEU A 51 14.66 -56.48 -9.28
N TYR A 52 14.46 -56.13 -10.56
CA TYR A 52 13.89 -54.86 -10.96
C TYR A 52 12.54 -54.60 -10.30
N THR A 53 11.62 -55.57 -10.36
CA THR A 53 10.27 -55.42 -9.79
C THR A 53 10.30 -55.29 -8.27
N SER A 54 11.24 -55.95 -7.60
CA SER A 54 11.39 -55.89 -6.13
C SER A 54 12.07 -54.61 -5.62
N LEU A 55 12.88 -53.96 -6.46
CA LEU A 55 13.65 -52.77 -6.12
C LEU A 55 12.95 -51.47 -6.52
N VAL A 56 11.79 -51.55 -7.19
CA VAL A 56 10.97 -50.38 -7.49
C VAL A 56 10.39 -49.85 -6.19
N ASN A 57 10.77 -48.62 -5.83
CA ASN A 57 10.16 -47.90 -4.72
C ASN A 57 8.72 -47.52 -5.10
N THR A 58 7.76 -47.95 -4.28
CA THR A 58 6.36 -47.52 -4.38
C THR A 58 6.12 -46.32 -3.49
N THR A 59 5.59 -45.24 -4.05
CA THR A 59 5.09 -44.11 -3.27
C THR A 59 3.71 -44.45 -2.71
N HIS A 60 3.52 -44.24 -1.41
CA HIS A 60 2.23 -44.40 -0.75
C HIS A 60 1.67 -43.03 -0.38
N THR A 61 0.41 -42.78 -0.74
CA THR A 61 -0.32 -41.57 -0.33
C THR A 61 -0.97 -41.82 1.01
N PHE A 62 -0.78 -40.89 1.96
CA PHE A 62 -1.42 -40.90 3.27
C PHE A 62 -2.30 -39.67 3.42
N ASP A 63 -3.58 -39.89 3.74
CA ASP A 63 -4.56 -38.81 3.90
C ASP A 63 -4.77 -38.49 5.39
N ILE A 64 -4.67 -37.21 5.73
CA ILE A 64 -4.92 -36.69 7.07
C ILE A 64 -6.11 -35.74 6.99
N LYS A 65 -7.14 -35.99 7.80
CA LYS A 65 -8.33 -35.14 7.85
C LYS A 65 -8.13 -34.01 8.87
N SER A 66 -8.40 -32.78 8.44
CA SER A 66 -8.38 -31.57 9.28
C SER A 66 -7.12 -31.43 10.14
N PRO A 67 -5.93 -31.35 9.54
CA PRO A 67 -4.68 -31.19 10.28
C PRO A 67 -4.67 -29.86 11.04
N THR A 68 -4.03 -29.82 12.20
CA THR A 68 -3.78 -28.55 12.91
C THR A 68 -2.71 -27.73 12.19
N SER A 69 -2.65 -26.42 12.42
CA SER A 69 -1.62 -25.54 11.86
C SER A 69 -0.18 -26.04 12.15
N THR A 70 0.05 -26.55 13.37
CA THR A 70 1.34 -27.15 13.75
C THR A 70 1.63 -28.44 13.01
N GLN A 71 0.63 -29.33 12.86
CA GLN A 71 0.80 -30.58 12.11
C GLN A 71 1.10 -30.30 10.63
N TYR A 72 0.38 -29.38 10.01
CA TYR A 72 0.65 -28.94 8.64
C TYR A 72 2.08 -28.41 8.51
N SER A 73 2.52 -27.53 9.41
CA SER A 73 3.86 -26.94 9.37
C SER A 73 4.97 -27.99 9.49
N GLN A 74 4.78 -29.01 10.33
CA GLN A 74 5.71 -30.13 10.46
C GLN A 74 5.74 -30.99 9.19
N LEU A 75 4.57 -31.33 8.64
CA LEU A 75 4.45 -32.12 7.41
C LEU A 75 5.01 -31.37 6.19
N TYR A 76 4.78 -30.07 6.09
CA TYR A 76 5.28 -29.23 5.00
C TYR A 76 6.82 -29.15 5.05
N SER A 77 7.39 -29.12 6.25
CA SER A 77 8.84 -29.15 6.46
C SER A 77 9.46 -30.51 6.09
N ALA A 78 8.74 -31.61 6.34
CA ALA A 78 9.20 -32.97 6.01
C ALA A 78 9.00 -33.33 4.53
N TYR A 79 7.94 -32.85 3.89
CA TYR A 79 7.50 -33.24 2.53
C TYR A 79 7.13 -32.05 1.63
N PRO A 80 8.02 -31.05 1.45
CA PRO A 80 7.66 -29.78 0.80
C PRO A 80 7.25 -29.89 -0.67
N GLN A 81 7.71 -30.94 -1.38
CA GLN A 81 7.46 -31.12 -2.81
C GLN A 81 6.23 -31.98 -3.12
N THR A 82 5.73 -32.75 -2.15
CA THR A 82 4.71 -33.77 -2.37
C THR A 82 3.48 -33.60 -1.47
N LEU A 83 3.57 -32.79 -0.41
CA LEU A 83 2.43 -32.50 0.44
C LEU A 83 1.41 -31.66 -0.33
N THR A 84 0.15 -32.10 -0.29
CA THR A 84 -0.98 -31.32 -0.79
C THR A 84 -2.00 -31.19 0.33
N CYS A 85 -2.49 -29.97 0.55
CA CYS A 85 -3.52 -29.68 1.55
C CYS A 85 -4.52 -28.73 0.92
N ALA A 86 -5.64 -29.28 0.43
CA ALA A 86 -6.70 -28.49 -0.17
C ALA A 86 -7.50 -27.75 0.90
N CYS A 87 -7.88 -26.50 0.60
CA CYS A 87 -8.76 -25.73 1.48
C CYS A 87 -10.20 -26.24 1.38
N THR A 88 -10.95 -26.19 2.49
CA THR A 88 -12.41 -26.39 2.48
C THR A 88 -13.11 -25.20 1.82
N ASP A 89 -12.66 -24.01 2.19
CA ASP A 89 -13.12 -22.74 1.66
C ASP A 89 -11.97 -22.09 0.90
N ILE A 90 -12.19 -21.81 -0.39
CA ILE A 90 -11.14 -21.27 -1.26
C ILE A 90 -10.99 -19.76 -1.15
N SER A 91 -11.89 -19.09 -0.43
CA SER A 91 -11.86 -17.64 -0.26
C SER A 91 -12.25 -17.21 1.15
N ILE A 92 -11.60 -16.13 1.60
CA ILE A 92 -11.87 -15.47 2.89
C ILE A 92 -11.70 -13.97 2.71
N ASP A 93 -12.61 -13.19 3.29
CA ASP A 93 -12.55 -11.74 3.23
C ASP A 93 -11.39 -11.22 4.09
N TYR A 94 -10.61 -10.25 3.58
CA TYR A 94 -9.47 -9.67 4.32
C TYR A 94 -9.89 -9.11 5.68
N GLY A 95 -11.11 -8.59 5.80
CA GLY A 95 -11.65 -8.07 7.07
C GLY A 95 -11.77 -9.11 8.19
N GLN A 96 -11.70 -10.41 7.89
CA GLN A 96 -11.77 -11.46 8.92
C GLN A 96 -10.44 -11.68 9.66
N PHE A 97 -9.30 -11.38 9.03
CA PHE A 97 -7.98 -11.71 9.56
C PHE A 97 -6.98 -10.54 9.53
N LEU A 98 -7.35 -9.41 8.95
CA LEU A 98 -6.48 -8.25 8.81
C LEU A 98 -7.14 -7.00 9.37
N GLN A 99 -6.40 -6.26 10.19
CA GLN A 99 -6.79 -4.96 10.70
C GLN A 99 -5.74 -3.91 10.31
N VAL A 100 -6.17 -2.91 9.55
CA VAL A 100 -5.37 -1.74 9.18
C VAL A 100 -5.87 -0.54 9.98
N ASN A 101 -5.02 -0.04 10.87
CA ASN A 101 -5.24 1.18 11.65
C ASN A 101 -4.28 2.28 11.17
N TYR A 102 -4.62 3.53 11.46
CA TYR A 102 -3.78 4.68 11.14
C TYR A 102 -3.94 5.77 12.19
N LYS A 103 -2.90 6.59 12.34
CA LYS A 103 -2.91 7.78 13.18
C LYS A 103 -2.78 9.00 12.27
N GLN A 104 -3.74 9.91 12.31
CA GLN A 104 -3.64 11.18 11.57
C GLN A 104 -2.58 12.09 12.21
N HIS A 105 -1.98 12.96 11.40
CA HIS A 105 -1.11 14.03 11.87
C HIS A 105 -1.86 14.88 12.91
N GLN A 106 -1.18 15.26 13.99
CA GLN A 106 -1.78 15.92 15.15
C GLN A 106 -2.55 17.21 14.83
N ILE A 107 -2.20 17.89 13.73
CA ILE A 107 -2.93 19.07 13.25
C ILE A 107 -4.42 18.77 13.08
N CYS A 108 -4.77 17.56 12.62
CA CYS A 108 -6.13 17.15 12.32
C CYS A 108 -7.03 16.94 13.55
N THR A 109 -6.43 16.84 14.73
CA THR A 109 -7.14 16.76 16.03
C THR A 109 -6.89 17.98 16.91
N SER A 110 -6.08 18.92 16.43
CA SER A 110 -5.72 20.13 17.16
C SER A 110 -6.83 21.18 17.15
N ILE A 111 -6.69 22.20 18.01
CA ILE A 111 -7.58 23.36 18.01
C ILE A 111 -7.54 24.13 16.67
N PHE A 112 -6.44 24.09 15.93
CA PHE A 112 -6.23 24.92 14.74
C PHE A 112 -7.08 24.52 13.52
N VAL A 113 -7.75 23.38 13.55
CA VAL A 113 -8.67 22.96 12.48
C VAL A 113 -10.13 22.88 12.94
N ASN A 114 -10.40 23.21 14.21
CA ASN A 114 -11.74 23.13 14.76
C ASN A 114 -12.52 24.44 14.58
N ASP A 115 -13.83 24.36 14.80
CA ASP A 115 -14.73 25.50 14.65
C ASP A 115 -14.41 26.63 15.65
N SER A 116 -13.87 26.33 16.83
CA SER A 116 -13.53 27.35 17.83
C SER A 116 -12.45 28.29 17.31
N TRP A 117 -11.36 27.75 16.75
CA TRP A 117 -10.29 28.56 16.16
C TRP A 117 -10.74 29.30 14.91
N ILE A 118 -11.47 28.62 14.03
CA ILE A 118 -11.98 29.22 12.79
C ILE A 118 -12.93 30.39 13.14
N ASN A 119 -13.85 30.20 14.09
CA ASN A 119 -14.75 31.25 14.55
C ASN A 119 -14.01 32.37 15.28
N TYR A 120 -12.98 32.05 16.07
CA TYR A 120 -12.11 33.07 16.67
C TYR A 120 -11.50 33.95 15.58
N LEU A 121 -10.90 33.36 14.56
CA LEU A 121 -10.31 34.11 13.45
C LEU A 121 -11.34 34.91 12.65
N VAL A 122 -12.61 34.50 12.58
CA VAL A 122 -13.68 35.26 11.90
C VAL A 122 -14.13 36.46 12.73
N ASN A 123 -14.30 36.28 14.04
CA ASN A 123 -14.83 37.32 14.92
C ASN A 123 -13.78 38.31 15.40
N ALA A 124 -12.52 37.89 15.47
CA ALA A 124 -11.42 38.73 15.90
C ALA A 124 -10.81 39.56 14.74
N ARG A 125 -11.38 39.47 13.53
CA ARG A 125 -10.96 40.30 12.40
C ARG A 125 -11.26 41.76 12.70
N GLY A 126 -10.23 42.61 12.65
CA GLY A 126 -10.44 44.03 12.41
C GLY A 126 -10.97 44.27 10.99
N THR A 127 -11.34 45.52 10.68
CA THR A 127 -11.54 45.92 9.28
C THR A 127 -10.25 45.68 8.50
N PRO A 128 -10.23 44.77 7.51
CA PRO A 128 -9.03 44.46 6.76
C PRO A 128 -8.63 45.68 5.92
N ASN A 129 -7.35 46.05 5.98
CA ASN A 129 -6.81 47.05 5.06
C ASN A 129 -6.46 46.41 3.71
N TYR A 130 -6.15 45.11 3.70
CA TYR A 130 -5.67 44.36 2.53
C TYR A 130 -6.21 42.94 2.50
N PHE A 131 -6.38 42.40 1.29
CA PHE A 131 -6.89 41.04 1.07
C PHE A 131 -5.89 39.95 1.45
N ASP A 132 -4.61 40.31 1.56
CA ASP A 132 -3.50 39.41 1.86
C ASP A 132 -3.02 39.43 3.32
N ASP A 133 -3.66 40.23 4.17
CA ASP A 133 -3.41 40.23 5.62
C ASP A 133 -3.78 38.88 6.24
N PHE A 134 -2.89 38.30 7.05
CA PHE A 134 -3.07 37.03 7.75
C PHE A 134 -4.36 36.99 8.57
N ARG A 135 -4.74 38.11 9.22
CA ARG A 135 -5.96 38.17 10.04
C ARG A 135 -7.22 37.97 9.20
N TRP A 136 -7.16 38.32 7.92
CA TRP A 136 -8.24 38.08 6.97
C TRP A 136 -8.16 36.68 6.36
N ILE A 137 -7.02 36.35 5.75
CA ILE A 137 -6.88 35.12 4.96
C ILE A 137 -6.77 33.86 5.82
N GLY A 138 -6.27 33.99 7.06
CA GLY A 138 -5.95 32.88 7.96
C GLY A 138 -7.11 31.92 8.14
N THR A 139 -8.35 32.42 8.31
CA THR A 139 -9.53 31.55 8.43
C THR A 139 -9.66 30.60 7.25
N PHE A 140 -9.44 31.08 6.02
CA PHE A 140 -9.60 30.25 4.83
C PHE A 140 -8.47 29.23 4.71
N ILE A 141 -7.26 29.58 5.16
CA ILE A 141 -6.13 28.66 5.27
C ILE A 141 -6.48 27.51 6.22
N PHE A 142 -7.00 27.81 7.41
CA PHE A 142 -7.37 26.79 8.40
C PHE A 142 -8.62 25.99 8.01
N GLN A 143 -9.58 26.60 7.31
CA GLN A 143 -10.70 25.87 6.71
C GLN A 143 -10.22 24.87 5.65
N ALA A 144 -9.29 25.26 4.78
CA ALA A 144 -8.71 24.36 3.78
C ALA A 144 -7.88 23.24 4.44
N LEU A 145 -7.14 23.55 5.50
CA LEU A 145 -6.40 22.56 6.28
C LEU A 145 -7.32 21.54 6.97
N ASN A 146 -8.43 22.01 7.57
CA ASN A 146 -9.47 21.14 8.11
C ASN A 146 -10.08 20.25 7.00
N ALA A 147 -10.36 20.82 5.82
CA ALA A 147 -10.88 20.06 4.68
C ALA A 147 -9.91 18.95 4.26
N PHE A 148 -8.60 19.20 4.21
CA PHE A 148 -7.62 18.13 3.95
C PHE A 148 -7.67 17.03 5.00
N CYS A 149 -7.69 17.38 6.29
CA CYS A 149 -7.81 16.42 7.37
C CYS A 149 -9.07 15.54 7.26
N GLN A 150 -10.22 16.16 6.97
CA GLN A 150 -11.50 15.46 6.83
C GLN A 150 -11.54 14.58 5.58
N LEU A 151 -11.14 15.13 4.43
CA LEU A 151 -11.18 14.41 3.15
C LEU A 151 -10.22 13.23 3.15
N SER A 152 -9.01 13.38 3.71
CA SER A 152 -8.08 12.26 3.84
C SER A 152 -8.65 11.17 4.76
N ASN A 153 -9.19 11.54 5.92
CA ASN A 153 -9.80 10.57 6.84
C ASN A 153 -10.96 9.81 6.18
N GLN A 154 -11.86 10.52 5.53
CA GLN A 154 -13.01 9.94 4.83
C GLN A 154 -12.56 9.06 3.66
N THR A 155 -11.52 9.46 2.92
CA THR A 155 -10.96 8.66 1.83
C THR A 155 -10.44 7.32 2.37
N ILE A 156 -9.64 7.35 3.44
CA ILE A 156 -9.11 6.13 4.06
C ILE A 156 -10.25 5.26 4.60
N SER A 157 -11.18 5.83 5.38
CA SER A 157 -12.27 5.06 5.99
C SER A 157 -13.17 4.40 4.94
N ASN A 158 -13.51 5.12 3.87
CA ASN A 158 -14.36 4.59 2.80
C ASN A 158 -13.64 3.50 1.99
N ARG A 159 -12.35 3.68 1.73
CA ARG A 159 -11.54 2.71 0.99
C ARG A 159 -11.26 1.46 1.81
N LEU A 160 -11.11 1.57 3.14
CA LEU A 160 -10.98 0.42 4.03
C LEU A 160 -12.19 -0.51 3.99
N ILE A 161 -13.42 0.02 3.86
CA ILE A 161 -14.63 -0.80 3.72
C ILE A 161 -14.52 -1.73 2.50
N GLN A 162 -14.10 -1.18 1.35
CA GLN A 162 -13.92 -1.94 0.12
C GLN A 162 -12.75 -2.93 0.24
N PHE A 163 -11.64 -2.49 0.83
CA PHE A 163 -10.46 -3.33 1.08
C PHE A 163 -10.80 -4.55 1.93
N TYR A 164 -11.54 -4.38 3.02
CA TYR A 164 -11.94 -5.49 3.89
C TYR A 164 -12.93 -6.46 3.25
N SER A 165 -13.76 -5.99 2.31
CA SER A 165 -14.64 -6.85 1.51
C SER A 165 -13.93 -7.60 0.38
N SER A 166 -12.66 -7.30 0.12
CA SER A 166 -11.88 -8.01 -0.89
C SER A 166 -11.52 -9.41 -0.39
N GLN A 167 -11.44 -10.38 -1.29
CA GLN A 167 -11.21 -11.78 -0.94
C GLN A 167 -9.76 -12.19 -1.16
N TYR A 168 -9.16 -12.83 -0.16
CA TYR A 168 -7.98 -13.66 -0.36
C TYR A 168 -8.43 -15.01 -0.91
N VAL A 169 -7.81 -15.47 -2.01
CA VAL A 169 -8.23 -16.69 -2.71
C VAL A 169 -7.07 -17.68 -2.80
N SER A 170 -7.28 -18.90 -2.31
CA SER A 170 -6.33 -20.00 -2.47
C SER A 170 -7.01 -21.36 -2.46
N ALA A 171 -6.67 -22.23 -3.42
CA ALA A 171 -7.20 -23.60 -3.49
C ALA A 171 -6.51 -24.56 -2.51
N SER A 172 -5.34 -24.19 -2.00
CA SER A 172 -4.54 -24.98 -1.07
C SER A 172 -3.97 -24.13 0.05
N VAL A 173 -3.64 -24.74 1.18
CA VAL A 173 -3.03 -24.03 2.31
C VAL A 173 -1.77 -23.33 1.87
N THR A 174 -1.76 -22.00 2.02
CA THR A 174 -0.61 -21.17 1.67
C THR A 174 0.43 -21.21 2.81
N PRO A 175 1.73 -21.42 2.53
CA PRO A 175 2.77 -21.31 3.54
C PRO A 175 2.75 -19.93 4.21
N LEU A 176 2.97 -19.89 5.53
CA LEU A 176 2.85 -18.67 6.33
C LEU A 176 3.66 -17.47 5.77
N GLN A 177 4.90 -17.71 5.33
CA GLN A 177 5.74 -16.66 4.74
C GLN A 177 5.17 -16.08 3.45
N VAL A 178 4.58 -16.95 2.61
CA VAL A 178 3.95 -16.53 1.35
C VAL A 178 2.68 -15.76 1.65
N PHE A 179 1.86 -16.23 2.60
CA PHE A 179 0.66 -15.55 3.05
C PHE A 179 0.96 -14.15 3.61
N GLN A 180 1.98 -14.04 4.48
CA GLN A 180 2.44 -12.76 5.04
C GLN A 180 2.91 -11.81 3.95
N SER A 181 3.74 -12.29 3.01
CA SER A 181 4.25 -11.49 1.90
C SER A 181 3.13 -10.99 0.98
N GLN A 182 2.19 -11.87 0.60
CA GLN A 182 1.03 -11.50 -0.22
C GLN A 182 0.14 -10.48 0.49
N THR A 183 -0.13 -10.68 1.79
CA THR A 183 -0.93 -9.75 2.60
C THR A 183 -0.25 -8.39 2.70
N GLN A 184 1.05 -8.35 2.98
CA GLN A 184 1.81 -7.09 3.05
C GLN A 184 1.88 -6.37 1.71
N ALA A 185 2.04 -7.11 0.61
CA ALA A 185 2.00 -6.56 -0.74
C ALA A 185 0.62 -5.95 -1.04
N PHE A 186 -0.47 -6.64 -0.67
CA PHE A 186 -1.82 -6.14 -0.87
C PHE A 186 -2.11 -4.88 -0.04
N VAL A 187 -1.66 -4.82 1.23
CA VAL A 187 -1.79 -3.61 2.04
C VAL A 187 -0.95 -2.46 1.49
N SER A 188 0.27 -2.73 1.03
CA SER A 188 1.11 -1.70 0.40
C SER A 188 0.47 -1.15 -0.87
N GLN A 189 -0.11 -2.03 -1.70
CA GLN A 189 -0.86 -1.64 -2.89
C GLN A 189 -2.10 -0.81 -2.54
N PHE A 190 -2.83 -1.20 -1.49
CA PHE A 190 -3.96 -0.44 -0.97
C PHE A 190 -3.54 0.99 -0.61
N LYS A 191 -2.52 1.15 0.24
CA LYS A 191 -2.00 2.46 0.67
C LYS A 191 -1.57 3.31 -0.53
N SER A 192 -0.80 2.73 -1.45
CA SER A 192 -0.35 3.44 -2.66
C SER A 192 -1.50 3.86 -3.57
N SER A 193 -2.50 2.99 -3.77
CA SER A 193 -3.65 3.28 -4.62
C SER A 193 -4.52 4.40 -4.06
N ILE A 194 -4.81 4.39 -2.75
CA ILE A 194 -5.65 5.43 -2.15
C ILE A 194 -4.95 6.80 -2.17
N THR A 195 -3.64 6.83 -1.92
CA THR A 195 -2.83 8.04 -2.01
C THR A 195 -2.82 8.57 -3.44
N HIS A 196 -2.58 7.70 -4.42
CA HIS A 196 -2.56 8.08 -5.83
C HIS A 196 -3.90 8.67 -6.28
N ASP A 197 -5.03 8.02 -5.96
CA ASP A 197 -6.36 8.50 -6.32
C ASP A 197 -6.67 9.89 -5.72
N PHE A 198 -6.29 10.08 -4.45
CA PHE A 198 -6.48 11.35 -3.76
C PHE A 198 -5.66 12.48 -4.42
N LEU A 199 -4.37 12.23 -4.66
CA LEU A 199 -3.48 13.22 -5.28
C LEU A 199 -3.84 13.50 -6.73
N LEU A 200 -4.31 12.51 -7.47
CA LEU A 200 -4.82 12.69 -8.82
C LEU A 200 -6.05 13.61 -8.82
N SER A 201 -6.97 13.40 -7.87
CA SER A 201 -8.16 14.25 -7.71
C SER A 201 -7.77 15.69 -7.38
N LEU A 202 -6.85 15.88 -6.42
CA LEU A 202 -6.32 17.20 -6.05
C LEU A 202 -5.62 17.89 -7.23
N SER A 203 -4.75 17.17 -7.95
CA SER A 203 -4.04 17.67 -9.12
C SER A 203 -5.00 18.10 -10.24
N THR A 204 -6.07 17.33 -10.44
CA THR A 204 -7.12 17.64 -11.42
C THR A 204 -7.82 18.96 -11.07
N ILE A 205 -8.18 19.16 -9.80
CA ILE A 205 -8.80 20.40 -9.32
C ILE A 205 -7.85 21.58 -9.53
N ARG A 206 -6.58 21.46 -9.13
CA ARG A 206 -5.57 22.52 -9.24
C ARG A 206 -5.33 22.91 -10.70
N THR A 207 -5.12 21.92 -11.56
CA THR A 207 -4.88 22.13 -13.00
C THR A 207 -6.11 22.75 -13.65
N THR A 208 -7.31 22.25 -13.38
CA THR A 208 -8.56 22.80 -13.94
C THR A 208 -8.77 24.25 -13.48
N THR A 209 -8.48 24.55 -12.22
CA THR A 209 -8.61 25.91 -11.66
C THR A 209 -7.70 26.89 -12.39
N GLN A 210 -6.42 26.53 -12.56
CA GLN A 210 -5.45 27.37 -13.26
C GLN A 210 -5.75 27.49 -14.76
N SER A 211 -6.01 26.38 -15.45
CA SER A 211 -6.25 26.38 -16.91
C SER A 211 -7.49 27.16 -17.31
N ASN A 212 -8.48 27.26 -16.43
CA ASN A 212 -9.68 28.07 -16.66
C ASN A 212 -9.59 29.48 -16.07
N SER A 213 -8.45 29.84 -15.46
CA SER A 213 -8.24 31.15 -14.81
C SER A 213 -9.37 31.52 -13.85
N LEU A 214 -9.85 30.55 -13.06
CA LEU A 214 -10.99 30.77 -12.16
C LEU A 214 -10.66 31.82 -11.11
N LEU A 215 -11.55 32.78 -10.88
CA LEU A 215 -11.37 33.75 -9.80
C LEU A 215 -11.40 33.06 -8.44
N SER A 216 -10.43 33.38 -7.58
CA SER A 216 -10.44 33.00 -6.19
C SER A 216 -11.63 33.66 -5.51
N GLY A 217 -12.34 32.93 -4.64
CA GLY A 217 -13.46 33.49 -3.87
C GLY A 217 -13.05 34.66 -2.96
N GLN A 218 -11.77 34.76 -2.62
CA GLN A 218 -11.20 35.88 -1.86
C GLN A 218 -10.47 36.92 -2.73
N LEU A 219 -10.58 36.80 -4.07
CA LEU A 219 -9.92 37.68 -5.05
C LEU A 219 -8.39 37.77 -4.88
N THR A 220 -7.78 36.73 -4.31
CA THR A 220 -6.33 36.64 -4.09
C THR A 220 -5.53 36.46 -5.38
N ASN A 221 -6.15 35.98 -6.48
CA ASN A 221 -5.48 35.85 -7.77
C ASN A 221 -5.69 37.04 -8.70
N TYR A 222 -6.82 37.76 -8.57
CA TYR A 222 -7.14 38.92 -9.40
C TYR A 222 -7.92 39.95 -8.59
N TYR A 223 -7.51 41.20 -8.66
CA TYR A 223 -8.26 42.32 -8.12
C TYR A 223 -9.20 42.90 -9.16
N LEU A 224 -10.43 43.18 -8.74
CA LEU A 224 -11.47 43.79 -9.55
C LEU A 224 -11.57 45.26 -9.19
N TYR A 225 -11.44 46.12 -10.19
CA TYR A 225 -11.50 47.57 -10.02
C TYR A 225 -12.59 48.17 -10.91
N THR A 226 -13.45 48.97 -10.30
CA THR A 226 -14.51 49.71 -11.00
C THR A 226 -14.31 51.20 -10.74
N PRO A 227 -13.85 51.98 -11.73
CA PRO A 227 -13.79 53.43 -11.60
C PRO A 227 -15.18 53.99 -11.34
N SER A 228 -15.30 54.99 -10.46
CA SER A 228 -16.55 55.55 -9.93
C SER A 228 -17.56 56.08 -10.97
N ASN A 229 -17.13 56.30 -12.22
CA ASN A 229 -17.97 56.80 -13.32
C ASN A 229 -17.96 55.89 -14.57
N ASN A 230 -17.55 54.62 -14.42
CA ASN A 230 -17.40 53.70 -15.53
C ASN A 230 -18.27 52.44 -15.35
N ILE A 231 -18.88 51.98 -16.44
CA ILE A 231 -19.64 50.71 -16.47
C ILE A 231 -18.75 49.48 -16.65
N TYR A 232 -17.45 49.68 -16.92
CA TYR A 232 -16.48 48.60 -17.08
C TYR A 232 -15.83 48.21 -15.76
N VAL A 233 -15.74 46.91 -15.52
CA VAL A 233 -14.94 46.30 -14.46
C VAL A 233 -13.61 45.85 -15.06
N TYR A 234 -12.52 46.33 -14.49
CA TYR A 234 -11.17 45.91 -14.88
C TYR A 234 -10.69 44.82 -13.92
N SER A 235 -10.11 43.76 -14.49
CA SER A 235 -9.45 42.71 -13.72
C SER A 235 -7.94 42.81 -13.92
N TYR A 236 -7.20 42.77 -12.83
CA TYR A 236 -5.75 42.75 -12.87
C TYR A 236 -5.23 41.59 -12.03
N SER A 237 -4.22 40.88 -12.53
CA SER A 237 -3.63 39.76 -11.80
C SER A 237 -2.90 40.25 -10.56
N ALA A 238 -3.09 39.58 -9.43
CA ALA A 238 -2.31 39.80 -8.23
C ALA A 238 -0.83 39.45 -8.46
N LEU A 239 0.03 40.15 -7.73
CA LEU A 239 1.48 39.96 -7.72
C LEU A 239 1.92 39.55 -6.32
N TYR A 240 2.59 38.41 -6.22
CA TYR A 240 3.23 37.93 -5.00
C TYR A 240 4.74 38.03 -5.21
N GLY A 241 5.35 39.13 -4.75
CA GLY A 241 6.71 39.50 -5.10
C GLY A 241 6.85 39.77 -6.61
N SER A 242 7.78 39.08 -7.28
CA SER A 242 7.96 39.14 -8.74
C SER A 242 7.08 38.15 -9.52
N CYS A 243 6.24 37.37 -8.83
CA CYS A 243 5.43 36.31 -9.43
C CYS A 243 3.98 36.77 -9.67
N SER A 244 3.49 36.65 -10.91
CA SER A 244 2.12 37.03 -11.28
C SER A 244 1.19 35.83 -11.40
N CYS A 245 0.00 35.98 -10.81
CA CYS A 245 -1.07 35.00 -10.88
C CYS A 245 -1.63 34.75 -12.29
N ALA A 246 -1.34 35.64 -13.25
CA ALA A 246 -1.67 35.41 -14.65
C ALA A 246 -0.83 34.29 -15.28
N PHE A 247 0.39 34.05 -14.75
CA PHE A 247 1.32 33.09 -15.33
C PHE A 247 1.49 31.84 -14.46
N SER A 248 1.34 31.96 -13.14
CA SER A 248 1.50 30.83 -12.23
C SER A 248 0.50 30.87 -11.09
N ALA A 249 -0.25 29.79 -10.92
CA ALA A 249 -1.12 29.59 -9.75
C ALA A 249 -0.33 29.42 -8.44
N LYS A 250 0.96 29.08 -8.53
CA LYS A 250 1.83 28.79 -7.39
C LYS A 250 2.47 30.03 -6.76
N CYS A 251 2.25 31.22 -7.31
CA CYS A 251 2.83 32.44 -6.72
C CYS A 251 2.32 32.61 -5.29
N ALA A 252 3.25 32.72 -4.35
CA ALA A 252 2.97 32.88 -2.94
C ALA A 252 4.14 33.58 -2.24
N TYR A 253 3.88 34.22 -1.10
CA TYR A 253 4.88 34.70 -0.16
C TYR A 253 4.36 34.50 1.28
N GLU A 254 5.24 34.62 2.29
CA GLU A 254 4.84 34.41 3.68
C GLU A 254 3.79 35.44 4.14
N SER A 255 2.75 34.98 4.82
CA SER A 255 1.56 35.77 5.13
C SER A 255 1.88 36.88 6.16
N PRO A 256 1.70 38.15 5.79
CA PRO A 256 2.02 39.29 6.64
C PRO A 256 0.79 39.74 7.44
N ILE A 257 1.04 40.47 8.50
CA ILE A 257 0.07 41.27 9.24
C ILE A 257 0.46 42.73 9.02
N TYR A 258 -0.44 43.54 8.48
CA TYR A 258 -0.17 44.93 8.14
C TYR A 258 -0.66 45.90 9.21
N ASP A 259 0.00 47.05 9.30
CA ASP A 259 -0.57 48.24 9.94
C ASP A 259 -1.55 48.96 8.99
N PRO A 260 -2.24 50.03 9.43
CA PRO A 260 -3.06 50.87 8.55
C PRO A 260 -2.30 51.65 7.46
N SER A 261 -0.96 51.63 7.48
CA SER A 261 -0.09 52.34 6.54
C SER A 261 0.65 51.39 5.57
N ASP A 262 0.23 50.13 5.47
CA ASP A 262 0.81 49.08 4.62
C ASP A 262 2.21 48.57 5.04
N ASN A 263 2.62 48.81 6.29
CA ASN A 263 3.86 48.26 6.81
C ASN A 263 3.61 46.87 7.40
N ALA A 264 4.39 45.88 6.97
CA ALA A 264 4.35 44.54 7.56
C ALA A 264 4.88 44.59 9.01
N LEU A 265 3.98 44.39 9.97
CA LEU A 265 4.28 44.35 11.41
C LEU A 265 4.85 43.01 11.85
N PHE A 266 4.32 41.93 11.26
CA PHE A 266 4.73 40.57 11.53
C PHE A 266 4.41 39.68 10.34
N THR A 267 5.34 38.81 9.98
CA THR A 267 5.14 37.79 8.97
C THR A 267 5.03 36.46 9.68
N VAL A 268 3.92 35.75 9.48
CA VAL A 268 3.64 34.48 10.17
C VAL A 268 4.57 33.40 9.60
N PRO A 269 5.59 32.94 10.37
CA PRO A 269 6.59 32.04 9.84
C PRO A 269 5.96 30.74 9.35
N GLY A 270 6.28 30.36 8.11
CA GLY A 270 5.82 29.10 7.52
C GLY A 270 4.39 29.12 7.00
N ILE A 271 3.60 30.18 7.21
CA ILE A 271 2.28 30.31 6.57
C ILE A 271 2.42 31.19 5.35
N TYR A 272 1.90 30.73 4.21
CA TYR A 272 1.96 31.42 2.95
C TYR A 272 0.58 31.87 2.50
N ILE A 273 0.55 32.99 1.79
CA ILE A 273 -0.58 33.42 0.98
C ILE A 273 -0.14 33.52 -0.48
N GLY A 274 -1.05 33.23 -1.40
CA GLY A 274 -0.78 33.21 -2.82
C GLY A 274 -2.05 33.34 -3.65
N CYS A 275 -1.90 33.16 -4.97
CA CYS A 275 -3.01 33.27 -5.92
C CYS A 275 -4.23 32.45 -5.51
N TYR A 276 -3.99 31.21 -5.07
CA TYR A 276 -5.03 30.32 -4.56
C TYR A 276 -4.64 29.82 -3.17
N ILE A 277 -5.62 29.77 -2.27
CA ILE A 277 -5.44 29.30 -0.89
C ILE A 277 -4.82 27.90 -0.86
N ILE A 278 -5.27 26.97 -1.72
CA ILE A 278 -4.72 25.61 -1.80
C ILE A 278 -3.24 25.63 -2.19
N GLU A 279 -2.86 26.40 -3.22
CA GLU A 279 -1.46 26.45 -3.68
C GLU A 279 -0.52 27.05 -2.63
N ALA A 280 -0.99 28.07 -1.91
CA ALA A 280 -0.24 28.68 -0.82
C ALA A 280 -0.17 27.78 0.42
N LEU A 281 -1.28 27.14 0.78
CA LEU A 281 -1.35 26.20 1.91
C LEU A 281 -0.39 25.03 1.69
N LEU A 282 -0.36 24.44 0.50
CA LEU A 282 0.54 23.32 0.18
C LEU A 282 2.03 23.70 0.30
N GLN A 283 2.38 24.98 0.08
CA GLN A 283 3.73 25.50 0.29
C GLN A 283 4.00 25.88 1.76
N SER A 284 2.95 26.03 2.57
CA SER A 284 3.07 26.36 3.99
C SER A 284 3.55 25.17 4.80
N ASN A 285 4.04 25.43 6.01
CA ASN A 285 4.31 24.46 7.06
C ASN A 285 3.77 24.98 8.40
N LEU A 286 3.84 24.15 9.44
CA LEU A 286 3.21 24.45 10.73
C LEU A 286 4.20 24.98 11.77
N GLN A 287 5.40 25.43 11.38
CA GLN A 287 6.48 25.76 12.32
C GLN A 287 6.07 26.78 13.41
N CYS A 288 5.26 27.78 13.06
CA CYS A 288 4.77 28.76 14.04
C CYS A 288 3.86 28.12 15.10
N PHE A 289 3.10 27.08 14.73
CA PHE A 289 2.10 26.45 15.60
C PHE A 289 2.69 25.47 16.61
N TYR A 290 3.99 25.16 16.49
CA TYR A 290 4.78 24.47 17.53
C TYR A 290 5.43 25.45 18.52
N ASN A 291 5.34 26.76 18.28
CA ASN A 291 6.03 27.78 19.07
C ASN A 291 5.04 28.71 19.78
N GLU A 292 5.01 28.63 21.11
CA GLU A 292 4.10 29.42 21.96
C GLU A 292 4.30 30.93 21.75
N THR A 293 5.55 31.40 21.64
CA THR A 293 5.85 32.82 21.38
C THR A 293 5.26 33.28 20.05
N CYS A 294 5.30 32.43 19.02
CA CYS A 294 4.75 32.75 17.71
C CYS A 294 3.22 32.86 17.76
N ILE A 295 2.56 31.91 18.41
CA ILE A 295 1.10 31.93 18.62
C ILE A 295 0.69 33.16 19.44
N ASN A 296 1.40 33.48 20.52
CA ASN A 296 1.14 34.66 21.35
C ASN A 296 1.32 35.96 20.54
N GLN A 297 2.33 36.02 19.67
CA GLN A 297 2.54 37.15 18.77
C GLN A 297 1.39 37.30 17.79
N ILE A 298 0.92 36.21 17.16
CA ILE A 298 -0.28 36.22 16.31
C ILE A 298 -1.48 36.78 17.09
N GLN A 299 -1.77 36.23 18.27
CA GLN A 299 -2.90 36.65 19.10
C GLN A 299 -2.85 38.13 19.47
N SER A 300 -1.67 38.71 19.66
CA SER A 300 -1.51 40.14 20.00
C SER A 300 -2.06 41.10 18.93
N TYR A 301 -2.21 40.65 17.68
CA TYR A 301 -2.75 41.45 16.57
C TYR A 301 -4.27 41.28 16.36
N PHE A 302 -4.91 40.40 17.11
CA PHE A 302 -6.36 40.17 17.10
C PHE A 302 -7.05 40.97 18.22
N THR A 303 -8.36 41.21 18.09
CA THR A 303 -9.09 42.10 19.01
C THR A 303 -9.09 41.57 20.45
N TYR A 304 -8.75 42.43 21.41
CA TYR A 304 -8.48 42.12 22.83
C TYR A 304 -9.59 41.38 23.61
N TYR A 305 -10.84 41.41 23.14
CA TYR A 305 -11.99 40.89 23.90
C TYR A 305 -12.29 39.41 23.67
N LEU A 306 -11.64 38.75 22.72
CA LEU A 306 -11.80 37.33 22.47
C LEU A 306 -10.50 36.63 22.85
N SER A 307 -10.50 35.88 23.95
CA SER A 307 -9.39 35.00 24.30
C SER A 307 -9.81 33.55 24.03
N THR A 308 -9.09 32.88 23.15
CA THR A 308 -9.19 31.42 23.02
C THR A 308 -7.93 30.81 23.62
N ASN A 309 -8.10 29.75 24.41
CA ASN A 309 -6.97 29.02 24.99
C ASN A 309 -6.34 28.18 23.87
N LEU A 310 -5.23 28.66 23.30
CA LEU A 310 -4.51 27.97 22.24
C LEU A 310 -3.42 27.10 22.85
N THR A 311 -3.53 25.80 22.64
CA THR A 311 -2.44 24.86 22.90
C THR A 311 -1.59 24.72 21.65
N THR A 312 -0.28 24.86 21.80
CA THR A 312 0.69 24.59 20.74
C THR A 312 0.59 23.13 20.29
N LEU A 313 1.02 22.86 19.06
CA LEU A 313 1.29 21.50 18.63
C LEU A 313 2.51 20.94 19.39
N ASP A 314 2.58 19.62 19.53
CA ASP A 314 3.63 18.92 20.25
C ASP A 314 4.60 18.24 19.28
N ALA A 315 5.80 18.80 19.15
CA ALA A 315 6.83 18.27 18.26
C ALA A 315 7.27 16.83 18.62
N SER A 316 7.06 16.38 19.86
CA SER A 316 7.39 15.01 20.29
C SER A 316 6.43 13.94 19.75
N LEU A 317 5.25 14.35 19.27
CA LEU A 317 4.27 13.43 18.66
C LEU A 317 4.53 13.16 17.17
N LEU A 318 5.49 13.86 16.57
CA LEU A 318 5.91 13.67 15.20
C LEU A 318 6.77 12.40 15.07
N ILE A 319 6.42 11.57 14.08
CA ILE A 319 7.08 10.29 13.79
C ILE A 319 7.58 10.31 12.34
N GLY A 320 6.69 10.66 11.41
CA GLY A 320 6.95 10.64 9.96
C GLY A 320 7.36 11.99 9.37
N PHE A 321 7.14 13.08 10.11
CA PHE A 321 7.34 14.45 9.63
C PHE A 321 8.22 15.28 10.58
N SER A 322 8.62 16.46 10.12
CA SER A 322 9.29 17.47 10.91
C SER A 322 8.45 18.74 11.03
N MET A 323 8.79 19.62 11.97
CA MET A 323 8.05 20.89 12.16
C MET A 323 8.04 21.79 10.92
N ASN A 324 9.04 21.66 10.05
CA ASN A 324 9.17 22.39 8.79
C ASN A 324 8.65 21.59 7.57
N SER A 325 8.09 20.39 7.77
CA SER A 325 7.41 19.67 6.69
C SER A 325 6.26 20.51 6.17
N THR A 326 6.20 20.64 4.86
CA THR A 326 5.16 21.36 4.13
C THR A 326 3.83 20.62 4.23
N ILE A 327 2.72 21.33 4.10
CA ILE A 327 1.40 20.71 4.03
C ILE A 327 1.29 19.82 2.78
N GLN A 328 2.02 20.12 1.70
CA GLN A 328 2.13 19.21 0.57
C GLN A 328 2.69 17.84 0.99
N GLU A 329 3.78 17.79 1.75
CA GLU A 329 4.35 16.53 2.24
C GLU A 329 3.37 15.77 3.14
N LEU A 330 2.62 16.47 3.99
CA LEU A 330 1.58 15.85 4.81
C LEU A 330 0.44 15.29 3.92
N VAL A 331 -0.02 16.06 2.94
CA VAL A 331 -1.09 15.66 2.02
C VAL A 331 -0.68 14.49 1.12
N ASP A 332 0.58 14.45 0.70
CA ASP A 332 1.17 13.35 -0.09
C ASP A 332 1.13 12.02 0.67
N GLU A 333 1.02 12.06 2.00
CA GLU A 333 0.83 10.91 2.88
C GLU A 333 -0.57 10.88 3.51
N LEU A 334 -1.57 11.50 2.87
CA LEU A 334 -2.97 11.54 3.33
C LEU A 334 -3.15 12.09 4.76
N MET A 335 -2.29 13.01 5.18
CA MET A 335 -2.26 13.54 6.55
C MET A 335 -2.11 12.43 7.61
N VAL A 336 -1.47 11.30 7.27
CA VAL A 336 -1.24 10.16 8.17
C VAL A 336 0.18 10.21 8.73
N GLU A 337 0.31 10.17 10.04
CA GLU A 337 1.58 10.12 10.76
C GLU A 337 2.18 8.71 10.76
N GLU A 338 1.32 7.71 10.94
CA GLU A 338 1.73 6.31 11.09
C GLU A 338 0.61 5.37 10.66
N TRP A 339 0.99 4.29 9.98
CA TRP A 339 0.12 3.17 9.68
C TRP A 339 0.46 1.97 10.56
N ASN A 340 -0.55 1.40 11.22
CA ASN A 340 -0.43 0.25 12.10
C ASN A 340 -1.24 -0.91 11.54
N ASN A 341 -0.57 -1.96 11.05
CA ASN A 341 -1.25 -3.13 10.49
C ASN A 341 -1.05 -4.33 11.42
N ALA A 342 -2.14 -5.00 11.78
CA ALA A 342 -2.10 -6.25 12.53
C ALA A 342 -2.77 -7.37 11.74
N THR A 343 -2.05 -8.47 11.54
CA THR A 343 -2.63 -9.73 11.06
C THR A 343 -3.05 -10.53 12.28
N ILE A 344 -4.32 -10.87 12.36
CA ILE A 344 -4.87 -11.75 13.40
C ILE A 344 -4.66 -13.17 12.87
N TYR A 345 -3.75 -13.91 13.50
CA TYR A 345 -3.56 -15.33 13.24
C TYR A 345 -4.46 -16.10 14.22
N ASP A 346 -5.48 -16.79 13.71
CA ASP A 346 -6.13 -17.89 14.42
C ASP A 346 -5.65 -19.23 13.85
#